data_AF-A0A9J8DBF0-F1
#
_entry.id   AF-A0A9J8DBF0-F1
#
_cell.length_a   1.000
_cell.length_b   1.000
_cell.length_c   1.000
_cell.angle_alpha   90.00
_cell.angle_beta   90.00
_cell.angle_gamma   90.00
#
_symmetry.space_group_name_H-M   'P 1'
#
loop_
_entity.id
_entity.type
_entity.pdbx_description
1 polymer ?
#
loop_
_entity_poly.entity_id
_entity_poly.type
_entity_poly.pdbx_seq_one_letter_code
_entity_poly.pdbx_strand_id
1 'polypeptide(L)'
;KLLKSAFLCVPQYQVGQLYSVAEASKNETGGGEGVEVLKNEPYEKDGEKGQYTHKIYHLQSKVPSFVRMLAPASALNIHEKAWNAYPYCRTENFLIKIETWHKPDMGQQENVHGLDPDTWKKVDVLYIDIADRSQVEPKDYKPEEDPTKFKSAKTGRGPLGPDWRKELPKKTDCPHMCAYKLVTVKFKWWGLQNKVENFIQKQEKRLFTNFHRQLFCWIDKWIELNMDDIRRMEEETRRELDEMRVKDPVKGMVALED
;
A
#
# COMPACT_ATOMS: atom_id res chain seq x y z
N LYS A 1 -14.45 2.19 -0.95
CA LYS A 1 -13.92 3.13 -1.98
C LYS A 1 -13.01 2.36 -2.93
N LEU A 2 -12.93 2.77 -4.20
CA LEU A 2 -11.99 2.19 -5.18
C LEU A 2 -10.89 3.22 -5.46
N LEU A 3 -9.64 2.90 -5.14
CA LEU A 3 -8.49 3.77 -5.42
C LEU A 3 -7.74 3.29 -6.67
N LYS A 4 -7.49 4.21 -7.60
CA LYS A 4 -6.80 3.96 -8.88
C LYS A 4 -5.46 4.72 -8.88
N SER A 5 -4.35 4.01 -9.08
CA SER A 5 -3.01 4.59 -9.25
C SER A 5 -2.32 3.96 -10.45
N ALA A 6 -1.82 4.75 -11.39
CA ALA A 6 -1.11 4.27 -12.59
C ALA A 6 0.28 4.91 -12.66
N PHE A 7 1.34 4.22 -13.08
CA PHE A 7 2.69 4.82 -13.20
C PHE A 7 3.83 3.90 -13.73
N LEU A 8 3.68 2.56 -13.68
CA LEU A 8 4.71 1.58 -14.07
C LEU A 8 4.16 0.50 -15.01
N CYS A 9 4.95 -0.52 -15.39
CA CYS A 9 4.41 -1.71 -16.05
C CYS A 9 4.02 -2.82 -15.06
N VAL A 10 3.10 -3.70 -15.46
CA VAL A 10 2.56 -4.78 -14.60
C VAL A 10 3.68 -5.68 -14.04
N PRO A 11 4.57 -6.31 -14.85
CA PRO A 11 5.62 -7.18 -14.29
C PRO A 11 6.59 -6.46 -13.33
N GLN A 12 6.96 -5.21 -13.64
CA GLN A 12 7.85 -4.43 -12.77
C GLN A 12 7.17 -4.06 -11.45
N TYR A 13 5.87 -3.80 -11.47
CA TYR A 13 5.12 -3.50 -10.25
C TYR A 13 5.14 -4.68 -9.27
N GLN A 14 5.13 -5.93 -9.72
CA GLN A 14 5.20 -7.09 -8.83
C GLN A 14 6.44 -7.06 -7.94
N VAL A 15 7.63 -6.84 -8.54
CA VAL A 15 8.90 -6.74 -7.81
C VAL A 15 8.94 -5.47 -6.97
N GLY A 16 8.64 -4.31 -7.59
CA GLY A 16 8.69 -3.01 -6.91
C GLY A 16 7.76 -2.92 -5.70
N GLN A 17 6.56 -3.51 -5.79
CA GLN A 17 5.62 -3.55 -4.67
C GLN A 17 6.21 -4.32 -3.48
N LEU A 18 6.77 -5.50 -3.72
CA LEU A 18 7.31 -6.33 -2.64
C LEU A 18 8.52 -5.68 -1.98
N TYR A 19 9.43 -5.12 -2.79
CA TYR A 19 10.55 -4.31 -2.29
C TYR A 19 10.06 -3.13 -1.43
N SER A 20 9.13 -2.34 -1.96
CA SER A 20 8.62 -1.15 -1.26
C SER A 20 7.85 -1.52 0.01
N VAL A 21 7.16 -2.66 0.06
CA VAL A 21 6.51 -3.14 1.28
C VAL A 21 7.54 -3.46 2.35
N ALA A 22 8.66 -4.12 1.99
CA ALA A 22 9.74 -4.41 2.93
C ALA A 22 10.34 -3.12 3.51
N GLU A 23 10.74 -2.17 2.65
CA GLU A 23 11.34 -0.91 3.07
C GLU A 23 10.36 -0.02 3.86
N ALA A 24 9.09 0.07 3.44
CA ALA A 24 8.08 0.81 4.18
C ALA A 24 7.82 0.17 5.56
N SER A 25 7.84 -1.15 5.66
CA SER A 25 7.69 -1.85 6.95
C SER A 25 8.84 -1.48 7.90
N LYS A 26 10.08 -1.42 7.40
CA LYS A 26 11.25 -0.99 8.18
C LYS A 26 11.12 0.46 8.66
N ASN A 27 10.64 1.35 7.80
CA ASN A 27 10.42 2.76 8.13
C ASN A 27 9.37 2.99 9.23
N GLU A 28 8.45 2.03 9.40
CA GLU A 28 7.34 2.10 10.36
C GLU A 28 7.57 1.31 11.65
N THR A 29 8.68 0.57 11.77
CA THR A 29 8.90 -0.40 12.86
C THR A 29 9.97 0.05 13.85
N GLY A 30 9.62 0.13 15.13
CA GLY A 30 10.48 0.58 16.22
C GLY A 30 9.69 0.86 17.50
N GLY A 31 10.35 0.83 18.65
CA GLY A 31 9.77 1.19 19.94
C GLY A 31 8.61 0.31 20.39
N GLY A 32 8.66 -0.98 20.04
CA GLY A 32 7.60 -1.96 20.31
C GLY A 32 6.46 -1.95 19.28
N GLU A 33 6.46 -1.01 18.34
CA GLU A 33 5.41 -0.79 17.34
C GLU A 33 5.88 -1.10 15.92
N GLY A 34 4.93 -1.21 14.98
CA GLY A 34 5.18 -1.48 13.56
C GLY A 34 4.79 -2.89 13.12
N VAL A 35 5.59 -3.50 12.26
CA VAL A 35 5.23 -4.73 11.53
C VAL A 35 5.98 -5.93 12.09
N GLU A 36 5.25 -6.99 12.43
CA GLU A 36 5.76 -8.33 12.72
C GLU A 36 5.28 -9.30 11.64
N VAL A 37 6.19 -10.11 11.07
CA VAL A 37 5.85 -11.07 10.01
C VAL A 37 5.84 -12.49 10.58
N LEU A 38 4.65 -13.05 10.78
CA LEU A 38 4.47 -14.41 11.34
C LEU A 38 4.64 -15.49 10.28
N LYS A 39 4.09 -15.26 9.09
CA LYS A 39 4.14 -16.20 7.96
C LYS A 39 4.41 -15.47 6.66
N ASN A 40 5.22 -16.10 5.82
CA ASN A 40 5.42 -15.75 4.42
C ASN A 40 5.73 -17.04 3.66
N GLU A 41 4.71 -17.66 3.08
CA GLU A 41 4.81 -18.99 2.46
C GLU A 41 4.01 -19.07 1.16
N PRO A 42 4.45 -19.85 0.16
CA PRO A 42 3.64 -20.12 -1.02
C PRO A 42 2.36 -20.87 -0.63
N TYR A 43 1.27 -20.64 -1.36
CA TYR A 43 0.03 -21.40 -1.20
C TYR A 43 -0.56 -21.82 -2.54
N GLU A 44 -1.34 -22.90 -2.49
CA GLU A 44 -2.18 -23.37 -3.58
C GLU A 44 -3.55 -23.75 -3.00
N LYS A 45 -4.62 -23.13 -3.49
CA LYS A 45 -5.98 -23.39 -3.05
C LYS A 45 -6.96 -23.21 -4.19
N ASP A 46 -7.83 -24.19 -4.43
CA ASP A 46 -8.89 -24.14 -5.45
C ASP A 46 -8.38 -23.74 -6.86
N GLY A 47 -7.14 -24.14 -7.20
CA GLY A 47 -6.47 -23.79 -8.45
C GLY A 47 -5.79 -22.42 -8.49
N GLU A 48 -5.98 -21.58 -7.46
CA GLU A 48 -5.25 -20.33 -7.26
C GLU A 48 -3.90 -20.62 -6.61
N LYS A 49 -2.82 -20.05 -7.17
CA LYS A 49 -1.45 -20.15 -6.64
C LYS A 49 -0.93 -18.77 -6.35
N GLY A 50 -0.19 -18.63 -5.25
CA GLY A 50 0.39 -17.34 -4.88
C GLY A 50 1.23 -17.40 -3.63
N GLN A 51 1.42 -16.23 -3.02
CA GLN A 51 2.09 -16.08 -1.73
C GLN A 51 1.07 -15.71 -0.65
N TYR A 52 1.11 -16.43 0.46
CA TYR A 52 0.34 -16.13 1.66
C TYR A 52 1.25 -15.43 2.67
N THR A 53 0.77 -14.33 3.24
CA THR A 53 1.42 -13.66 4.36
C THR A 53 0.47 -13.48 5.52
N HIS A 54 1.01 -13.58 6.73
CA HIS A 54 0.32 -13.22 7.95
C HIS A 54 1.22 -12.29 8.74
N LYS A 55 0.77 -11.06 8.93
CA LYS A 55 1.48 -10.01 9.67
C LYS A 55 0.65 -9.53 10.85
N ILE A 56 1.32 -9.01 11.86
CA ILE A 56 0.71 -8.22 12.94
C ILE A 56 1.21 -6.78 12.79
N TYR A 57 0.27 -5.83 12.80
CA TYR A 57 0.58 -4.41 12.96
C TYR A 57 0.35 -4.02 14.42
N HIS A 58 1.41 -3.63 15.11
CA HIS A 58 1.39 -3.10 16.47
C HIS A 58 1.25 -1.57 16.41
N LEU A 59 0.06 -1.05 16.74
CA LEU A 59 -0.30 0.35 16.45
C LEU A 59 -0.54 1.21 17.70
N GLN A 60 0.07 0.87 18.84
CA GLN A 60 -0.23 1.44 20.16
C GLN A 60 -0.29 2.97 20.18
N SER A 61 0.81 3.67 19.92
CA SER A 61 0.84 5.14 19.86
C SER A 61 0.56 5.69 18.46
N LYS A 62 0.59 4.83 17.43
CA LYS A 62 0.36 5.19 16.03
C LYS A 62 -1.12 5.45 15.65
N VAL A 63 -2.10 4.98 16.44
CA VAL A 63 -3.54 5.29 16.23
C VAL A 63 -3.98 6.58 16.94
N PRO A 64 -5.05 7.26 16.46
CA PRO A 64 -5.58 8.44 17.13
C PRO A 64 -5.96 8.19 18.59
N SER A 65 -5.85 9.24 19.41
CA SER A 65 -6.19 9.23 20.84
C SER A 65 -7.60 8.71 21.13
N PHE A 66 -8.59 9.04 20.28
CA PHE A 66 -9.96 8.52 20.45
C PHE A 66 -10.06 7.00 20.22
N VAL A 67 -9.25 6.40 19.33
CA VAL A 67 -9.23 4.95 19.11
C VAL A 67 -8.58 4.26 20.30
N ARG A 68 -7.49 4.81 20.83
CA ARG A 68 -6.78 4.29 22.01
C ARG A 68 -7.65 4.28 23.25
N MET A 69 -8.48 5.31 23.44
CA MET A 69 -9.38 5.42 24.58
C MET A 69 -10.52 4.39 24.54
N LEU A 70 -10.87 3.89 23.35
CA LEU A 70 -12.03 3.03 23.12
C LEU A 70 -11.66 1.55 22.96
N ALA A 71 -10.45 1.24 22.50
CA ALA A 71 -10.00 -0.11 22.26
C ALA A 71 -9.05 -0.59 23.38
N PRO A 72 -9.21 -1.80 23.92
CA PRO A 72 -8.19 -2.39 24.79
C PRO A 72 -6.88 -2.53 24.01
N ALA A 73 -5.73 -2.43 24.70
CA ALA A 73 -4.41 -2.44 24.05
C ALA A 73 -4.16 -3.67 23.17
N SER A 74 -4.73 -4.83 23.52
CA SER A 74 -4.69 -6.06 22.72
C SER A 74 -5.45 -5.96 21.39
N ALA A 75 -6.46 -5.09 21.30
CA ALA A 75 -7.23 -4.85 20.08
C ALA A 75 -6.53 -3.88 19.10
N LEU A 76 -5.41 -3.25 19.50
CA LEU A 76 -4.56 -2.42 18.64
C LEU A 76 -3.49 -3.22 17.88
N ASN A 77 -3.42 -4.54 18.11
CA ASN A 77 -2.65 -5.47 17.30
C ASN A 77 -3.54 -5.97 16.16
N ILE A 78 -3.34 -5.44 14.95
CA ILE A 78 -4.17 -5.80 13.79
C ILE A 78 -3.50 -6.95 13.04
N HIS A 79 -4.18 -8.09 13.00
CA HIS A 79 -3.75 -9.24 12.22
C HIS A 79 -4.15 -9.06 10.76
N GLU A 80 -3.17 -8.85 9.88
CA GLU A 80 -3.36 -8.82 8.43
C GLU A 80 -3.02 -10.18 7.84
N LYS A 81 -3.95 -10.72 7.04
CA LYS A 81 -3.71 -11.87 6.19
C LYS A 81 -3.84 -11.45 4.74
N ALA A 82 -2.87 -11.84 3.91
CA ALA A 82 -2.91 -11.54 2.49
C ALA A 82 -2.65 -12.79 1.64
N TRP A 83 -3.42 -12.90 0.55
CA TRP A 83 -3.31 -13.90 -0.50
C TRP A 83 -2.96 -13.17 -1.79
N ASN A 84 -1.68 -13.21 -2.14
CA ASN A 84 -1.14 -12.53 -3.31
C ASN A 84 -0.99 -13.52 -4.47
N ALA A 85 -2.00 -13.57 -5.34
CA ALA A 85 -2.02 -14.32 -6.59
C ALA A 85 -1.88 -13.35 -7.79
N TYR A 86 -0.76 -12.61 -7.81
CA TYR A 86 -0.53 -11.53 -8.77
C TYR A 86 -0.91 -11.96 -10.21
N PRO A 87 -1.76 -11.19 -10.93
CA PRO A 87 -2.07 -9.77 -10.72
C PRO A 87 -3.25 -9.47 -9.79
N TYR A 88 -3.87 -10.46 -9.15
CA TYR A 88 -4.88 -10.26 -8.11
C TYR A 88 -4.27 -10.39 -6.72
N CYS A 89 -4.74 -9.58 -5.77
CA CYS A 89 -4.34 -9.73 -4.37
C CYS A 89 -5.53 -9.41 -3.47
N ARG A 90 -5.73 -10.24 -2.45
CA ARG A 90 -6.72 -10.01 -1.39
C ARG A 90 -6.00 -9.92 -0.05
N THR A 91 -6.25 -8.83 0.66
CA THR A 91 -5.81 -8.63 2.03
C THR A 91 -7.01 -8.41 2.92
N GLU A 92 -7.05 -9.05 4.09
CA GLU A 92 -8.13 -8.84 5.05
C GLU A 92 -7.66 -8.92 6.50
N ASN A 93 -8.35 -8.15 7.33
CA ASN A 93 -8.36 -8.26 8.79
C ASN A 93 -9.82 -8.10 9.28
N PHE A 94 -10.03 -8.02 10.60
CA PHE A 94 -11.39 -7.93 11.15
C PHE A 94 -12.15 -6.64 10.78
N LEU A 95 -11.44 -5.62 10.30
CA LEU A 95 -11.90 -4.24 10.10
C LEU A 95 -11.89 -3.82 8.62
N ILE A 96 -10.87 -4.26 7.88
CA ILE A 96 -10.53 -3.78 6.54
C ILE A 96 -10.34 -4.99 5.63
N LYS A 97 -10.93 -4.92 4.44
CA LYS A 97 -10.65 -5.80 3.31
C LYS A 97 -10.19 -4.96 2.13
N ILE A 98 -9.07 -5.33 1.53
CA ILE A 98 -8.49 -4.69 0.35
C ILE A 98 -8.38 -5.74 -0.74
N GLU A 99 -9.08 -5.52 -1.84
CA GLU A 99 -8.99 -6.37 -3.03
C GLU A 99 -8.36 -5.54 -4.14
N THR A 100 -7.30 -6.05 -4.76
CA THR A 100 -6.54 -5.32 -5.77
C THR A 100 -6.47 -6.10 -7.06
N TRP A 101 -6.83 -5.43 -8.16
CA TRP A 101 -6.46 -5.86 -9.51
C TRP A 101 -5.35 -4.95 -10.06
N HIS A 102 -4.31 -5.55 -10.60
CA HIS A 102 -3.28 -4.85 -11.37
C HIS A 102 -3.54 -5.08 -12.85
N LYS A 103 -3.89 -4.03 -13.61
CA LYS A 103 -4.25 -4.14 -15.03
C LYS A 103 -3.32 -3.28 -15.90
N PRO A 104 -3.00 -3.70 -17.14
CA PRO A 104 -2.16 -2.96 -18.06
C PRO A 104 -2.95 -1.85 -18.77
N ASP A 105 -3.48 -0.88 -18.01
CA ASP A 105 -4.24 0.26 -18.51
C ASP A 105 -3.94 1.53 -17.68
N MET A 106 -4.68 2.63 -17.91
CA MET A 106 -4.53 3.89 -17.17
C MET A 106 -5.70 4.17 -16.22
N GLY A 107 -6.41 3.13 -15.76
CA GLY A 107 -7.50 3.30 -14.80
C GLY A 107 -8.89 3.48 -15.42
N GLN A 108 -9.08 3.24 -16.73
CA GLN A 108 -10.35 3.48 -17.41
C GLN A 108 -11.40 2.39 -17.17
N GLN A 109 -11.03 1.21 -16.68
CA GLN A 109 -12.00 0.15 -16.44
C GLN A 109 -12.89 0.49 -15.24
N GLU A 110 -14.19 0.28 -15.42
CA GLU A 110 -15.20 0.44 -14.38
C GLU A 110 -15.52 -0.94 -13.78
N ASN A 111 -15.79 -0.98 -12.47
CA ASN A 111 -16.18 -2.20 -11.75
C ASN A 111 -15.34 -3.46 -12.05
N VAL A 112 -14.00 -3.34 -12.11
CA VAL A 112 -13.09 -4.46 -12.41
C VAL A 112 -13.20 -5.64 -11.42
N HIS A 113 -13.80 -5.41 -10.26
CA HIS A 113 -14.03 -6.41 -9.22
C HIS A 113 -15.35 -7.18 -9.41
N GLY A 114 -16.16 -6.84 -10.40
CA GLY A 114 -17.40 -7.55 -10.71
C GLY A 114 -18.46 -7.45 -9.61
N LEU A 115 -18.52 -6.31 -8.90
CA LEU A 115 -19.55 -6.08 -7.88
C LEU A 115 -20.94 -6.01 -8.52
N ASP A 116 -21.97 -6.40 -7.76
CA ASP A 116 -23.35 -6.24 -8.21
C ASP A 116 -23.72 -4.75 -8.40
N PRO A 117 -24.71 -4.43 -9.25
CA PRO A 117 -25.06 -3.05 -9.57
C PRO A 117 -25.42 -2.18 -8.36
N ASP A 118 -26.02 -2.73 -7.31
CA ASP A 118 -26.49 -1.95 -6.16
C ASP A 118 -25.36 -1.66 -5.17
N THR A 119 -24.41 -2.57 -5.04
CA THR A 119 -23.16 -2.32 -4.32
C THR A 119 -22.30 -1.32 -5.10
N TRP A 120 -22.14 -1.49 -6.41
CA TRP A 120 -21.29 -0.62 -7.24
C TRP A 120 -21.70 0.85 -7.22
N LYS A 121 -23.01 1.15 -7.25
CA LYS A 121 -23.55 2.52 -7.14
C LYS A 121 -23.09 3.26 -5.87
N LYS A 122 -22.69 2.54 -4.82
CA LYS A 122 -22.26 3.10 -3.53
C LYS A 122 -20.74 3.22 -3.42
N VAL A 123 -20.00 2.81 -4.45
CA VAL A 123 -18.54 2.84 -4.43
C VAL A 123 -18.04 4.20 -4.91
N ASP A 124 -17.44 4.98 -4.02
CA ASP A 124 -16.67 6.16 -4.41
C ASP A 124 -15.38 5.73 -5.13
N VAL A 125 -15.20 6.18 -6.37
CA VAL A 125 -13.97 5.99 -7.15
C VAL A 125 -13.06 7.21 -6.94
N LEU A 126 -11.83 6.96 -6.49
CA LEU A 126 -10.81 7.97 -6.22
C LEU A 126 -9.56 7.68 -7.05
N TYR A 127 -8.99 8.73 -7.65
CA TYR A 127 -7.72 8.63 -8.36
C TYR A 127 -6.60 9.18 -7.47
N ILE A 128 -5.53 8.41 -7.32
CA ILE A 128 -4.29 8.84 -6.68
C ILE A 128 -3.32 9.27 -7.76
N ASP A 129 -2.96 10.55 -7.78
CA ASP A 129 -1.90 11.08 -8.64
C ASP A 129 -0.62 11.25 -7.86
N ILE A 130 0.36 10.39 -8.13
CA ILE A 130 1.64 10.38 -7.41
C ILE A 130 2.48 11.63 -7.69
N ALA A 131 2.21 12.37 -8.77
CA ALA A 131 2.87 13.63 -9.09
C ALA A 131 2.15 14.86 -8.50
N ASP A 132 0.91 14.71 -8.02
CA ASP A 132 0.12 15.82 -7.50
C ASP A 132 0.49 16.13 -6.04
N ARG A 133 1.23 17.23 -5.84
CA ARG A 133 1.67 17.68 -4.51
C ARG A 133 0.50 17.97 -3.57
N SER A 134 -0.69 18.32 -4.08
CA SER A 134 -1.86 18.63 -3.24
C SER A 134 -2.45 17.39 -2.56
N GLN A 135 -2.14 16.18 -3.04
CA GLN A 135 -2.61 14.92 -2.47
C GLN A 135 -1.70 14.39 -1.33
N VAL A 136 -0.63 15.12 -1.00
CA VAL A 136 0.35 14.74 0.03
C VAL A 136 0.24 15.70 1.20
N GLU A 137 0.07 15.14 2.40
CA GLU A 137 0.03 15.95 3.62
C GLU A 137 1.36 16.67 3.84
N PRO A 138 1.37 17.94 4.31
CA PRO A 138 2.61 18.69 4.53
C PRO A 138 3.66 17.94 5.36
N LYS A 139 3.20 17.20 6.39
CA LYS A 139 4.06 16.43 7.30
C LYS A 139 4.64 15.14 6.70
N ASP A 140 4.05 14.63 5.61
CA ASP A 140 4.52 13.42 4.93
C ASP A 140 5.47 13.76 3.78
N TYR A 141 5.52 15.01 3.37
CA TYR A 141 6.28 15.41 2.20
C TYR A 141 7.78 15.32 2.45
N LYS A 142 8.45 14.53 1.61
CA LYS A 142 9.90 14.46 1.53
C LYS A 142 10.36 14.72 0.09
N PRO A 143 11.30 15.65 -0.15
CA PRO A 143 11.80 15.94 -1.49
C PRO A 143 12.37 14.73 -2.23
N GLU A 144 13.01 13.80 -1.53
CA GLU A 144 13.60 12.56 -2.05
C GLU A 144 12.55 11.50 -2.42
N GLU A 145 11.33 11.61 -1.90
CA GLU A 145 10.18 10.77 -2.23
C GLU A 145 9.18 11.53 -3.13
N ASP A 146 9.68 12.50 -3.92
CA ASP A 146 8.88 13.31 -4.84
C ASP A 146 9.08 12.92 -6.31
N PRO A 147 8.11 12.23 -6.95
CA PRO A 147 8.20 11.84 -8.35
C PRO A 147 8.35 13.01 -9.32
N THR A 148 7.97 14.23 -8.92
CA THR A 148 8.13 15.45 -9.74
C THR A 148 9.57 15.98 -9.74
N LYS A 149 10.41 15.47 -8.84
CA LYS A 149 11.83 15.82 -8.68
C LYS A 149 12.76 14.65 -8.97
N PHE A 150 12.29 13.42 -8.83
CA PHE A 150 13.06 12.22 -9.03
C PHE A 150 13.21 11.86 -10.52
N LYS A 151 14.44 11.56 -10.94
CA LYS A 151 14.74 10.94 -12.23
C LYS A 151 15.61 9.71 -12.00
N SER A 152 15.13 8.56 -12.46
CA SER A 152 15.86 7.30 -12.36
C SER A 152 17.12 7.34 -13.22
N ALA A 153 18.26 7.00 -12.61
CA ALA A 153 19.53 6.89 -13.31
C ALA A 153 19.60 5.62 -14.18
N LYS A 154 18.94 4.53 -13.75
CA LYS A 154 18.97 3.24 -14.46
C LYS A 154 18.00 3.19 -15.65
N THR A 155 16.88 3.89 -15.58
CA THR A 155 15.80 3.81 -16.59
C THR A 155 15.54 5.12 -17.32
N GLY A 156 16.05 6.26 -16.81
CA GLY A 156 15.75 7.58 -17.34
C GLY A 156 14.32 8.07 -17.07
N ARG A 157 13.48 7.27 -16.38
CA ARG A 157 12.08 7.62 -16.05
C ARG A 157 12.03 8.76 -15.04
N GLY A 158 11.01 9.61 -15.19
CA GLY A 158 10.87 10.84 -14.42
C GLY A 158 11.78 11.98 -14.90
N PRO A 159 11.64 13.18 -14.33
CA PRO A 159 10.61 13.55 -13.35
C PRO A 159 9.20 13.59 -13.97
N LEU A 160 8.18 13.34 -13.16
CA LEU A 160 6.79 13.34 -13.60
C LEU A 160 6.25 14.79 -13.63
N GLY A 161 6.10 15.35 -14.83
CA GLY A 161 5.48 16.66 -15.02
C GLY A 161 3.94 16.63 -14.92
N PRO A 162 3.24 17.78 -14.95
CA PRO A 162 1.79 17.85 -14.77
C PRO A 162 0.97 17.01 -15.78
N ASP A 163 1.48 16.84 -17.00
CA ASP A 163 0.81 16.07 -18.06
C ASP A 163 1.32 14.63 -18.19
N TRP A 164 2.08 14.11 -17.20
CA TRP A 164 2.71 12.79 -17.27
C TRP A 164 1.71 11.66 -17.60
N ARG A 165 0.46 11.77 -17.12
CA ARG A 165 -0.63 10.81 -17.42
C ARG A 165 -1.06 10.78 -18.88
N LYS A 166 -0.98 11.92 -19.59
CA LYS A 166 -1.29 12.02 -21.02
C LYS A 166 -0.11 11.60 -21.89
N GLU A 167 1.10 11.76 -21.36
CA GLU A 167 2.35 11.42 -22.06
C GLU A 167 2.70 9.94 -21.95
N LEU A 168 2.49 9.33 -20.79
CA LEU A 168 2.88 7.94 -20.50
C LEU A 168 2.30 6.93 -21.51
N PRO A 169 1.02 7.01 -21.94
CA PRO A 169 0.47 6.07 -22.90
C PRO A 169 1.06 6.17 -24.31
N LYS A 170 1.71 7.29 -24.64
CA LYS A 170 2.36 7.50 -25.94
C LYS A 170 3.73 6.83 -26.02
N LYS A 171 4.28 6.41 -24.88
CA LYS A 171 5.57 5.73 -24.79
C LYS A 171 5.38 4.24 -25.06
N THR A 172 6.16 3.70 -26.00
CA THR A 172 6.07 2.30 -26.45
C THR A 172 7.00 1.37 -25.67
N ASP A 173 7.99 1.91 -24.97
CA ASP A 173 9.05 1.21 -24.24
C ASP A 173 8.64 0.77 -22.83
N CYS A 174 7.57 1.34 -22.26
CA CYS A 174 7.07 1.00 -20.94
C CYS A 174 5.55 0.83 -20.96
N PRO A 175 5.02 -0.40 -20.98
CA PRO A 175 3.59 -0.60 -20.77
C PRO A 175 3.22 0.03 -19.43
N HIS A 176 2.16 0.81 -19.38
CA HIS A 176 1.66 1.38 -18.14
C HIS A 176 0.72 0.38 -17.47
N MET A 177 0.41 0.63 -16.20
CA MET A 177 -0.45 -0.21 -15.39
C MET A 177 -1.26 0.67 -14.46
N CYS A 178 -2.40 0.17 -14.03
CA CYS A 178 -3.18 0.74 -12.94
C CYS A 178 -3.48 -0.32 -11.87
N ALA A 179 -3.26 0.05 -10.61
CA ALA A 179 -3.71 -0.72 -9.45
C ALA A 179 -5.11 -0.24 -9.04
N TYR A 180 -6.08 -1.14 -9.08
CA TYR A 180 -7.48 -0.93 -8.71
C TYR A 180 -7.74 -1.49 -7.32
N LYS A 181 -7.48 -0.70 -6.28
CA LYS A 181 -7.59 -1.11 -4.86
C LYS A 181 -8.99 -0.83 -4.33
N LEU A 182 -9.84 -1.85 -4.27
CA LEU A 182 -11.16 -1.80 -3.63
C LEU A 182 -11.00 -1.99 -2.13
N VAL A 183 -11.24 -0.92 -1.37
CA VAL A 183 -11.15 -0.88 0.09
C VAL A 183 -12.55 -0.92 0.69
N THR A 184 -12.86 -2.02 1.38
CA THR A 184 -14.05 -2.19 2.22
C THR A 184 -13.65 -2.05 3.68
N VAL A 185 -14.30 -1.13 4.39
CA VAL A 185 -14.12 -0.96 5.84
C VAL A 185 -15.44 -1.30 6.51
N LYS A 186 -15.40 -2.05 7.60
CA LYS A 186 -16.58 -2.46 8.36
C LYS A 186 -16.31 -2.30 9.84
N PHE A 187 -16.89 -1.28 10.45
CA PHE A 187 -16.76 -1.02 11.88
C PHE A 187 -18.12 -0.87 12.54
N LYS A 188 -18.56 -1.92 13.25
CA LYS A 188 -19.88 -1.95 13.89
C LYS A 188 -19.80 -1.44 15.33
N TRP A 189 -19.92 -0.13 15.51
CA TRP A 189 -20.06 0.49 16.83
C TRP A 189 -21.09 1.62 16.79
N TRP A 190 -22.12 1.52 17.62
CA TRP A 190 -23.16 2.54 17.76
C TRP A 190 -22.57 3.93 18.10
N GLY A 191 -22.92 4.94 17.32
CA GLY A 191 -22.44 6.33 17.50
C GLY A 191 -21.05 6.64 16.92
N LEU A 192 -20.26 5.64 16.53
CA LEU A 192 -18.89 5.83 16.04
C LEU A 192 -18.61 5.24 14.65
N GLN A 193 -19.50 4.38 14.13
CA GLN A 193 -19.35 3.71 12.84
C GLN A 193 -18.87 4.66 11.72
N ASN A 194 -19.68 5.65 11.37
CA ASN A 194 -19.37 6.54 10.24
C ASN A 194 -18.06 7.32 10.44
N LYS A 195 -17.75 7.74 11.68
CA LYS A 195 -16.53 8.51 11.98
C LYS A 195 -15.28 7.64 11.77
N VAL A 196 -15.30 6.42 12.32
CA VAL A 196 -14.17 5.48 12.24
C VAL A 196 -13.99 4.95 10.82
N GLU A 197 -15.07 4.57 10.13
CA GLU A 197 -15.00 4.08 8.74
C GLU A 197 -14.41 5.15 7.80
N ASN A 198 -14.86 6.41 7.94
CA ASN A 198 -14.29 7.52 7.16
C ASN A 198 -12.84 7.81 7.50
N PHE A 199 -12.48 7.79 8.79
CA PHE A 199 -11.10 7.97 9.23
C PHE A 199 -10.17 6.92 8.61
N ILE A 200 -10.55 5.63 8.66
CA ILE A 200 -9.75 4.54 8.07
C ILE A 200 -9.61 4.74 6.56
N GLN A 201 -10.70 5.06 5.85
CA GLN A 201 -10.65 5.32 4.40
C GLN A 201 -9.71 6.50 4.05
N LYS A 202 -9.62 7.54 4.89
CA LYS A 202 -8.64 8.63 4.72
C LYS A 202 -7.21 8.12 4.93
N GLN A 203 -6.95 7.34 5.97
CA GLN A 203 -5.61 6.80 6.24
C GLN A 203 -5.15 5.83 5.14
N GLU A 204 -6.03 4.97 4.63
CA GLU A 204 -5.73 4.08 3.49
C GLU A 204 -5.36 4.87 2.23
N LYS A 205 -6.12 5.94 1.92
CA LYS A 205 -5.77 6.83 0.80
C LYS A 205 -4.38 7.46 1.01
N ARG A 206 -4.11 8.01 2.20
CA ARG A 206 -2.82 8.61 2.56
C ARG A 206 -1.68 7.61 2.43
N LEU A 207 -1.85 6.39 2.95
CA LEU A 207 -0.90 5.28 2.84
C LEU A 207 -0.60 4.97 1.37
N PHE A 208 -1.62 4.76 0.53
CA PHE A 208 -1.41 4.45 -0.88
C PHE A 208 -0.76 5.61 -1.65
N THR A 209 -1.07 6.87 -1.32
CA THR A 209 -0.40 8.01 -1.95
C THR A 209 1.10 7.99 -1.65
N ASN A 210 1.47 7.89 -0.38
CA ASN A 210 2.87 7.91 0.04
C ASN A 210 3.62 6.67 -0.47
N PHE A 211 3.01 5.49 -0.35
CA PHE A 211 3.58 4.23 -0.80
C PHE A 211 3.92 4.24 -2.29
N HIS A 212 3.00 4.65 -3.18
CA HIS A 212 3.27 4.64 -4.62
C HIS A 212 4.26 5.73 -5.05
N ARG A 213 4.34 6.85 -4.32
CA ARG A 213 5.40 7.86 -4.52
C ARG A 213 6.78 7.29 -4.20
N GLN A 214 6.91 6.65 -3.03
CA GLN A 214 8.13 5.95 -2.62
C GLN A 214 8.51 4.85 -3.61
N LEU A 215 7.54 4.02 -4.03
CA LEU A 215 7.77 2.95 -5.01
C LEU A 215 8.40 3.49 -6.30
N PHE A 216 7.88 4.59 -6.83
CA PHE A 216 8.44 5.24 -8.00
C PHE A 216 9.85 5.82 -7.75
N CYS A 217 10.04 6.56 -6.65
CA CYS A 217 11.34 7.16 -6.32
C CYS A 217 12.41 6.12 -5.94
N TRP A 218 12.02 4.89 -5.64
CA TRP A 218 12.94 3.78 -5.36
C TRP A 218 13.21 2.88 -6.56
N ILE A 219 12.75 3.23 -7.78
CA ILE A 219 12.96 2.42 -9.00
C ILE A 219 14.39 1.93 -9.12
N ASP A 220 15.39 2.79 -8.95
CA ASP A 220 16.79 2.40 -9.12
C ASP A 220 17.27 1.33 -8.12
N LYS A 221 16.58 1.18 -6.98
CA LYS A 221 16.89 0.19 -5.95
C LYS A 221 16.30 -1.20 -6.26
N TRP A 222 15.20 -1.28 -7.00
CA TRP A 222 14.48 -2.54 -7.19
C TRP A 222 14.31 -2.99 -8.65
N ILE A 223 14.55 -2.12 -9.64
CA ILE A 223 14.25 -2.41 -11.06
C ILE A 223 15.04 -3.58 -11.65
N GLU A 224 16.20 -3.89 -11.09
CA GLU A 224 17.07 -4.99 -11.50
C GLU A 224 16.90 -6.25 -10.63
N LEU A 225 16.06 -6.20 -9.60
CA LEU A 225 15.79 -7.36 -8.76
C LEU A 225 14.88 -8.34 -9.49
N ASN A 226 15.15 -9.62 -9.31
CA ASN A 226 14.25 -10.70 -9.68
C ASN A 226 13.43 -11.18 -8.46
N MET A 227 12.51 -12.11 -8.68
CA MET A 227 11.67 -12.64 -7.61
C MET A 227 12.45 -13.42 -6.54
N ASP A 228 13.56 -14.09 -6.90
CA ASP A 228 14.40 -14.81 -5.93
C ASP A 228 15.14 -13.83 -5.02
N ASP A 229 15.60 -12.70 -5.55
CA ASP A 229 16.19 -11.62 -4.76
C ASP A 229 15.17 -11.09 -3.74
N ILE A 230 13.92 -10.88 -4.19
CA ILE A 230 12.82 -10.47 -3.32
C ILE A 230 12.55 -11.48 -2.21
N ARG A 231 12.55 -12.79 -2.50
CA ARG A 231 12.34 -13.81 -1.46
C ARG A 231 13.43 -13.80 -0.39
N ARG A 232 14.69 -13.64 -0.79
CA ARG A 232 15.80 -13.50 0.17
C ARG A 232 15.66 -12.23 1.01
N MET A 233 15.31 -11.11 0.37
CA MET A 233 15.07 -9.85 1.05
C MET A 233 13.91 -9.91 2.04
N GLU A 234 12.81 -10.60 1.72
CA GLU A 234 11.68 -10.76 2.64
C GLU A 234 12.07 -11.54 3.90
N GLU A 235 12.91 -12.57 3.76
CA GLU A 235 13.41 -13.35 4.90
C GLU A 235 14.34 -12.53 5.79
N GLU A 236 15.27 -11.77 5.20
CA GLU A 236 16.13 -10.84 5.92
C GLU A 236 15.31 -9.75 6.62
N THR A 237 14.38 -9.14 5.89
CA THR A 237 13.49 -8.09 6.42
C THR A 237 12.69 -8.59 7.62
N ARG A 238 12.18 -9.83 7.61
CA ARG A 238 11.49 -10.38 8.78
C ARG A 238 12.37 -10.29 10.04
N ARG A 239 13.64 -10.71 9.93
CA ARG A 239 14.57 -10.68 11.07
C ARG A 239 14.90 -9.26 11.50
N GLU A 240 15.15 -8.36 10.55
CA GLU A 240 15.41 -6.96 10.84
C GLU A 240 14.24 -6.29 11.55
N LEU A 241 13.00 -6.54 11.12
CA LEU A 241 11.80 -5.97 11.75
C LEU A 241 11.68 -6.39 13.22
N ASP A 242 11.94 -7.65 13.54
CA ASP A 242 11.92 -8.14 14.92
C ASP A 242 12.98 -7.44 15.79
N GLU A 243 14.19 -7.24 15.25
CA GLU A 243 15.25 -6.54 15.94
C GLU A 243 14.95 -5.04 16.12
N MET A 244 14.51 -4.38 15.06
CA MET A 244 14.16 -2.95 15.07
C MET A 244 13.03 -2.66 16.04
N ARG A 245 12.00 -3.53 16.08
CA ARG A 245 10.87 -3.38 17.01
C ARG A 245 11.33 -3.36 18.47
N VAL A 246 12.40 -4.07 18.82
CA VAL A 246 12.94 -4.12 20.19
C VAL A 246 13.97 -3.02 20.45
N LYS A 247 14.86 -2.74 19.49
CA LYS A 247 16.06 -1.91 19.69
C LYS A 247 15.89 -0.45 19.30
N ASP A 248 15.08 -0.16 18.28
CA ASP A 248 14.94 1.19 17.73
C ASP A 248 13.89 2.00 18.52
N PRO A 249 13.95 3.35 18.50
CA PRO A 249 12.84 4.19 18.97
C PRO A 249 11.65 4.12 18.01
N VAL A 250 10.48 4.57 18.47
CA VAL A 250 9.28 4.73 17.62
C VAL A 250 9.59 5.67 16.45
N LYS A 251 9.21 5.27 15.24
CA LYS A 251 9.43 6.03 13.99
C LYS A 251 8.29 5.82 12.99
N GLY A 252 8.30 6.56 11.89
CA GLY A 252 7.30 6.46 10.82
C GLY A 252 6.06 7.34 11.04
N MET A 253 4.98 7.04 10.34
CA MET A 253 3.74 7.81 10.37
C MET A 253 3.00 7.67 11.69
N VAL A 254 2.54 8.82 12.20
CA VAL A 254 1.54 8.91 13.26
C VAL A 254 0.23 9.36 12.63
N ALA A 255 -0.89 8.79 13.10
CA ALA A 255 -2.22 9.24 12.70
C ALA A 255 -2.36 10.75 12.89
N LEU A 256 -3.07 11.40 11.96
CA LEU A 256 -3.50 12.78 12.16
C LEU A 256 -4.60 12.77 13.23
N GLU A 257 -4.48 13.66 14.23
CA GLU A 257 -5.63 14.01 15.06
C GLU A 257 -6.54 14.89 14.20
N ASP A 258 -7.76 14.41 13.92
CA ASP A 258 -8.84 15.20 13.32
C ASP A 258 -9.44 16.13 14.39
#